data_AF-A0A7S1LN59-F1
#
_entry.id   AF-A0A7S1LN59-F1
#
_cell.length_a   1.000
_cell.length_b   1.000
_cell.length_c   1.000
_cell.angle_alpha   90.00
_cell.angle_beta   90.00
_cell.angle_gamma   90.00
#
_symmetry.space_group_name_H-M   'P 1'
#
loop_
_entity.id
_entity.type
_entity.pdbx_description
1 polymer ?
#
loop_
_entity_poly.entity_id
_entity_poly.type
_entity_poly.pdbx_seq_one_letter_code
_entity_poly.pdbx_strand_id
1 'polypeptide(L)'
;DSVIANCQHEGLALSASVGTTRTVSLTNTFVAWAQQGVENGYTPATHTAELSRVTFFGNALALRYGDNYDLEVKGRLHARHGVFANNAVDVINAVKRTMRR
;
A
#
# COMPACT_ATOMS: atom_id res chain seq x y z
N ASP A 1 7.00 -18.79 4.72
CA ASP A 1 7.21 -17.46 4.12
C ASP A 1 6.41 -17.36 2.85
N SER A 2 5.84 -16.18 2.56
CA SER A 2 5.04 -15.92 1.35
C SER A 2 5.78 -14.96 0.42
N VAL A 3 5.56 -15.08 -0.89
CA VAL A 3 6.17 -14.20 -1.90
C VAL A 3 5.09 -13.63 -2.82
N ILE A 4 5.09 -12.32 -3.00
CA ILE A 4 4.29 -11.57 -3.98
C ILE A 4 5.28 -10.89 -4.91
N ALA A 5 5.34 -11.29 -6.18
CA ALA A 5 6.39 -10.79 -7.07
C ALA A 5 6.00 -10.70 -8.54
N ASN A 6 6.75 -9.88 -9.28
CA ASN A 6 6.62 -9.69 -10.74
C ASN A 6 5.22 -9.21 -11.18
N CYS A 7 4.58 -8.37 -10.35
CA CYS A 7 3.28 -7.80 -10.64
C CYS A 7 3.44 -6.56 -11.54
N GLN A 8 2.72 -6.52 -12.67
CA GLN A 8 2.78 -5.40 -13.61
C GLN A 8 2.25 -4.08 -13.02
N HIS A 9 1.32 -4.17 -12.06
CA HIS A 9 0.70 -3.03 -11.40
C HIS A 9 0.96 -3.11 -9.88
N GLU A 10 -0.03 -3.46 -9.04
CA GLU A 10 0.20 -3.68 -7.61
C GLU A 10 0.50 -5.14 -7.25
N GLY A 11 1.40 -5.36 -6.30
CA GLY A 11 1.50 -6.63 -5.58
C GLY A 11 0.31 -6.85 -4.65
N LEU A 12 -0.12 -5.79 -3.96
CA LEU A 12 -1.34 -5.78 -3.15
C LEU A 12 -2.04 -4.42 -3.27
N ALA A 13 -3.17 -4.40 -3.97
CA ALA A 13 -4.08 -3.26 -4.02
C ALA A 13 -5.17 -3.41 -2.95
N LEU A 14 -5.32 -2.39 -2.12
CA LEU A 14 -6.28 -2.41 -1.02
C LEU A 14 -7.46 -1.50 -1.31
N SER A 15 -8.67 -2.04 -1.20
CA SER A 15 -9.93 -1.33 -1.40
C SER A 15 -11.04 -1.88 -0.49
N ALA A 16 -12.08 -1.07 -0.25
CA ALA A 16 -13.26 -1.47 0.51
C ALA A 16 -14.55 -0.98 -0.17
N SER A 17 -15.67 -1.61 0.15
CA SER A 17 -16.99 -1.25 -0.38
C SER A 17 -17.76 -0.40 0.64
N VAL A 18 -18.69 0.42 0.16
CA VAL A 18 -19.55 1.25 1.03
C VAL A 18 -20.24 0.37 2.08
N GLY A 19 -20.24 0.84 3.33
CA GLY A 19 -20.81 0.11 4.46
C GLY A 19 -19.94 -1.02 5.04
N THR A 20 -18.73 -1.22 4.49
CA THR A 20 -17.80 -2.24 5.01
C THR A 20 -16.60 -1.60 5.71
N THR A 21 -16.04 -2.31 6.69
CA THR A 21 -14.71 -2.04 7.21
C THR A 21 -13.84 -3.23 6.87
N ARG A 22 -12.69 -2.98 6.24
CA ARG A 22 -11.75 -4.04 5.85
C ARG A 22 -10.41 -3.84 6.53
N THR A 23 -9.90 -4.92 7.12
CA THR A 23 -8.53 -4.97 7.62
C THR A 23 -7.78 -6.04 6.85
N VAL A 24 -6.65 -5.68 6.26
CA VAL A 24 -5.76 -6.61 5.56
C VAL A 24 -4.44 -6.66 6.31
N SER A 25 -4.00 -7.87 6.63
CA SER A 25 -2.73 -8.10 7.33
C SER A 25 -1.76 -8.87 6.44
N LEU A 26 -0.53 -8.38 6.34
CA LEU A 26 0.55 -9.06 5.63
C LEU A 26 1.71 -9.25 6.61
N THR A 27 2.07 -10.51 6.87
CA THR A 27 3.13 -10.84 7.83
C THR A 27 4.12 -11.83 7.23
N ASN A 28 5.43 -11.57 7.42
CA ASN A 28 6.50 -12.47 7.01
C ASN A 28 6.45 -12.80 5.49
N THR A 29 6.40 -11.73 4.70
CA THR A 29 6.21 -11.77 3.24
C THR A 29 7.32 -11.01 2.52
N PHE A 30 7.75 -11.53 1.38
CA PHE A 30 8.61 -10.84 0.42
C PHE A 30 7.76 -10.24 -0.70
N VAL A 31 7.80 -8.92 -0.88
CA VAL A 31 7.08 -8.18 -1.93
C VAL A 31 8.11 -7.59 -2.89
N ALA A 32 8.19 -8.10 -4.12
CA ALA A 32 9.34 -7.79 -4.98
C ALA A 32 9.03 -7.60 -6.46
N TRP A 33 9.82 -6.74 -7.11
CA TRP A 33 9.78 -6.51 -8.55
C TRP A 33 8.38 -6.18 -9.08
N ALA A 34 7.57 -5.49 -8.29
CA ALA A 34 6.29 -4.93 -8.72
C ALA A 34 6.45 -3.47 -9.15
N GLN A 35 5.56 -2.99 -10.02
CA GLN A 35 5.46 -1.54 -10.25
C GLN A 35 5.09 -0.84 -8.94
N GLN A 36 4.11 -1.37 -8.22
CA GLN A 36 3.76 -0.94 -6.87
C GLN A 36 3.71 -2.15 -5.93
N GLY A 37 4.41 -2.11 -4.79
CA GLY A 37 4.45 -3.23 -3.85
C GLY A 37 3.12 -3.39 -3.11
N VAL A 38 2.83 -2.50 -2.18
CA VAL A 38 1.54 -2.41 -1.49
C VAL A 38 0.96 -1.01 -1.68
N GLU A 39 -0.29 -0.98 -2.09
CA GLU A 39 -1.04 0.24 -2.29
C GLU A 39 -2.27 0.28 -1.39
N ASN A 40 -2.38 1.38 -0.65
CA ASN A 40 -3.58 1.82 0.03
C ASN A 40 -4.18 2.98 -0.78
N GLY A 41 -4.90 2.64 -1.85
CA GLY A 41 -5.44 3.60 -2.83
C GLY A 41 -6.78 4.20 -2.42
N TYR A 42 -7.49 4.79 -3.38
CA TYR A 42 -8.83 5.33 -3.14
C TYR A 42 -9.81 4.22 -2.75
N THR A 43 -10.61 4.48 -1.71
CA THR A 43 -11.74 3.64 -1.33
C THR A 43 -12.85 4.49 -0.70
N PRO A 44 -14.14 4.24 -1.02
CA PRO A 44 -15.26 4.99 -0.44
C PRO A 44 -15.48 4.68 1.05
N ALA A 45 -14.84 3.65 1.59
CA ALA A 45 -14.96 3.20 2.98
C ALA A 45 -13.59 3.05 3.66
N THR A 46 -13.59 3.06 4.99
CA THR A 46 -12.38 2.91 5.81
C THR A 46 -11.77 1.52 5.60
N HIS A 47 -10.46 1.48 5.35
CA HIS A 47 -9.71 0.23 5.43
C HIS A 47 -8.39 0.41 6.17
N THR A 48 -7.89 -0.69 6.74
CA THR A 48 -6.63 -0.70 7.49
C THR A 48 -5.70 -1.76 6.93
N ALA A 49 -4.44 -1.38 6.72
CA ALA A 49 -3.37 -2.28 6.30
C ALA A 49 -2.37 -2.45 7.45
N GLU A 50 -2.16 -3.69 7.88
CA GLU A 50 -1.21 -4.05 8.94
C GLU A 50 -0.08 -4.90 8.34
N LEU A 51 1.08 -4.28 8.11
CA LEU A 51 2.24 -4.89 7.48
C LEU A 51 3.32 -5.12 8.53
N SER A 52 3.70 -6.38 8.77
CA SER A 52 4.73 -6.71 9.75
C SER A 52 5.76 -7.70 9.22
N ARG A 53 7.06 -7.42 9.43
CA ARG A 53 8.13 -8.31 8.92
C ARG A 53 7.99 -8.55 7.42
N VAL A 54 7.69 -7.48 6.67
CA VAL A 54 7.59 -7.52 5.21
C VAL A 54 8.87 -6.96 4.62
N THR A 55 9.44 -7.65 3.65
CA THR A 55 10.57 -7.15 2.88
C THR A 55 10.09 -6.69 1.53
N PHE A 56 10.29 -5.41 1.23
CA PHE A 56 10.04 -4.79 -0.06
C PHE A 56 11.35 -4.68 -0.84
N PHE A 57 11.45 -5.38 -1.97
CA PHE A 57 12.68 -5.47 -2.75
C PHE A 57 12.49 -5.18 -4.23
N GLY A 58 13.26 -4.25 -4.79
CA GLY A 58 13.29 -4.07 -6.25
C GLY A 58 11.99 -3.54 -6.86
N ASN A 59 11.08 -2.95 -6.07
CA ASN A 59 9.83 -2.40 -6.58
C ASN A 59 10.06 -1.00 -7.17
N ALA A 60 9.27 -0.59 -8.17
CA ALA A 60 9.34 0.81 -8.63
C ALA A 60 8.77 1.77 -7.55
N LEU A 61 7.74 1.35 -6.84
CA LEU A 61 7.25 1.99 -5.61
C LEU A 61 6.89 0.90 -4.60
N ALA A 62 7.57 0.81 -3.46
CA ALA A 62 7.31 -0.26 -2.50
C ALA A 62 6.00 -0.07 -1.74
N LEU A 63 5.75 1.13 -1.21
CA LEU A 63 4.57 1.39 -0.38
C LEU A 63 3.92 2.72 -0.75
N ARG A 64 2.64 2.66 -1.13
CA ARG A 64 1.84 3.83 -1.48
C ARG A 64 0.67 3.99 -0.51
N TYR A 65 0.53 5.18 0.09
CA TYR A 65 -0.69 5.61 0.78
C TYR A 65 -1.35 6.74 0.00
N GLY A 66 -2.58 6.50 -0.44
CA GLY A 66 -3.34 7.32 -1.35
C GLY A 66 -3.18 6.96 -2.81
N ASP A 67 -3.77 7.78 -3.68
CA ASP A 67 -3.83 7.56 -5.11
C ASP A 67 -3.63 8.87 -5.88
N ASN A 68 -3.53 8.80 -7.19
CA ASN A 68 -3.29 9.92 -8.08
C ASN A 68 -4.52 10.83 -8.25
N TYR A 69 -5.70 10.34 -7.81
CA TYR A 69 -6.97 11.03 -7.87
C TYR A 69 -7.10 12.09 -6.78
N ASP A 70 -7.85 13.15 -7.06
CA ASP A 70 -8.26 14.14 -6.04
C ASP A 70 -9.48 13.62 -5.27
N LEU A 71 -9.32 12.45 -4.67
CA LEU A 71 -10.37 11.75 -3.93
C LEU A 71 -9.88 11.45 -2.52
N GLU A 72 -10.82 11.45 -1.58
CA GLU A 72 -10.52 11.19 -0.17
C GLU A 72 -10.03 9.74 0.02
N VAL A 73 -8.91 9.58 0.70
CA VAL A 73 -8.35 8.28 1.08
C VAL A 73 -8.66 8.05 2.55
N LYS A 74 -9.55 7.10 2.83
CA LYS A 74 -9.99 6.74 4.18
C LYS A 74 -9.29 5.50 4.66
N GLY A 75 -8.63 5.58 5.82
CA GLY A 75 -8.00 4.41 6.38
C GLY A 75 -6.73 4.70 7.15
N ARG A 76 -6.00 3.60 7.39
CA ARG A 76 -4.66 3.63 7.97
C ARG A 76 -3.79 2.58 7.31
N LEU A 77 -2.50 2.87 7.21
CA LEU A 77 -1.49 1.89 6.86
C LEU A 77 -0.42 1.91 7.94
N HIS A 78 -0.19 0.77 8.55
CA HIS A 78 0.86 0.57 9.54
C HIS A 78 1.87 -0.43 9.00
N ALA A 79 3.12 0.00 8.83
CA ALA A 79 4.22 -0.86 8.44
C ALA A 79 5.27 -0.87 9.56
N ARG A 80 5.59 -2.06 10.09
CA ARG A 80 6.53 -2.22 11.21
C ARG A 80 7.46 -3.40 11.03
N HIS A 81 8.70 -3.25 11.51
CA HIS A 81 9.73 -4.28 11.44
C HIS A 81 9.97 -4.81 10.00
N GLY A 82 9.77 -3.96 8.99
CA GLY A 82 9.98 -4.30 7.58
C GLY A 82 11.35 -3.90 7.09
N VAL A 83 11.73 -4.41 5.92
CA VAL A 83 12.96 -4.05 5.20
C VAL A 83 12.57 -3.45 3.85
N PHE A 84 13.21 -2.34 3.50
CA PHE A 84 13.09 -1.72 2.18
C PHE A 84 14.48 -1.72 1.54
N ALA A 85 14.62 -2.34 0.37
CA ALA A 85 15.91 -2.47 -0.28
C ALA A 85 15.77 -2.45 -1.81
N ASN A 86 16.62 -1.70 -2.49
CA ASN A 86 16.66 -1.62 -3.96
C ASN A 86 15.33 -1.23 -4.62
N ASN A 87 14.39 -0.60 -3.90
CA ASN A 87 13.22 -0.02 -4.53
C ASN A 87 13.60 1.33 -5.16
N ALA A 88 12.95 1.71 -6.27
CA ALA A 88 13.17 3.05 -6.82
C ALA A 88 12.57 4.13 -5.90
N VAL A 89 11.45 3.83 -5.24
CA VAL A 89 10.87 4.62 -4.16
C VAL A 89 10.36 3.71 -3.05
N ASP A 90 10.77 3.96 -1.81
CA ASP A 90 10.37 3.12 -0.67
C ASP A 90 8.94 3.42 -0.21
N VAL A 91 8.63 4.68 0.06
CA VAL A 91 7.31 5.08 0.59
C VAL A 91 6.87 6.41 -0.02
N ILE A 92 5.63 6.46 -0.51
CA ILE A 92 4.95 7.70 -0.90
C ILE A 92 3.64 7.86 -0.15
N ASN A 93 3.39 9.09 0.30
CA ASN A 93 2.06 9.57 0.62
C ASN A 93 1.55 10.42 -0.56
N ALA A 94 0.62 9.86 -1.34
CA ALA A 94 0.02 10.47 -2.52
C ALA A 94 -1.32 11.17 -2.20
N VAL A 95 -1.72 11.28 -0.93
CA VAL A 95 -2.96 11.97 -0.57
C VAL A 95 -2.86 13.45 -0.95
N LYS A 96 -3.71 13.89 -1.87
CA LYS A 96 -3.85 15.30 -2.20
C LYS A 96 -4.55 16.02 -1.05
N ARG A 97 -3.94 17.11 -0.57
CA ARG A 97 -4.62 18.03 0.36
C ARG A 97 -5.74 18.72 -0.43
N THR A 98 -6.97 18.31 -0.20
CA THR A 98 -8.13 19.16 -0.51
C THR A 98 -8.05 20.36 0.44
N MET A 99 -7.56 21.51 -0.06
CA MET A 99 -7.77 22.77 0.63
C MET A 99 -9.28 23.02 0.63
N ARG A 100 -9.94 22.79 1.78
CA ARG A 100 -11.29 23.30 1.98
C ARG A 100 -11.21 24.82 1.83
N ARG A 101 -11.78 25.34 0.75
CA ARG A 101 -12.17 26.75 0.66
C ARG A 101 -13.38 26.98 1.55
#